data_AF-A0A3D4M670-F1
#
_entry.id   AF-A0A3D4M670-F1
#
_cell.length_a   1.000
_cell.length_b   1.000
_cell.length_c   1.000
_cell.angle_alpha   90.00
_cell.angle_beta   90.00
_cell.angle_gamma   90.00
#
_symmetry.space_group_name_H-M   'P 1'
#
loop_
_entity.id
_entity.type
_entity.pdbx_description
1 polymer ?
#
loop_
_entity_poly.entity_id
_entity_poly.type
_entity_poly.pdbx_seq_one_letter_code
_entity_poly.pdbx_strand_id
1 'polypeptide(L)' 'MGTATCTLKGEIKVKITVDQRGKVIYAKHMLAGSTTSNSTCVREAEALAKQWEFEPAAEGTGNVNAIITILLQ' A
#
# COMPACT_ATOMS: atom_id res chain seq x y z
N MET A 1 -13.41 16.48 -10.45
CA MET A 1 -13.29 15.67 -9.23
C MET A 1 -11.92 15.95 -8.66
N GLY A 2 -11.83 16.58 -7.49
CA GLY A 2 -10.55 16.99 -6.92
C GLY A 2 -9.77 15.77 -6.44
N THR A 3 -8.61 15.50 -7.02
CA THR A 3 -7.61 14.65 -6.39
C THR A 3 -7.13 15.42 -5.17
N ALA A 4 -7.57 15.02 -3.97
CA ALA A 4 -6.80 15.38 -2.80
C ALA A 4 -5.39 14.82 -3.06
N THR A 5 -4.39 15.68 -3.02
CA THR A 5 -3.00 15.29 -3.11
C THR A 5 -2.43 15.57 -1.74
N CYS A 6 -2.17 14.52 -0.97
CA CYS A 6 -1.46 14.65 0.28
C CYS A 6 -0.13 15.41 0.06
N THR A 7 -0.06 16.65 0.57
CA THR A 7 1.08 17.58 0.41
C THR A 7 2.02 17.51 1.62
N LEU A 8 2.21 16.32 2.17
CA LEU A 8 3.13 16.08 3.29
C LEU A 8 4.39 15.44 2.73
N LYS A 9 5.57 15.84 3.17
CA LYS A 9 6.78 15.06 2.90
C LYS A 9 6.89 13.94 3.92
N GLY A 10 6.99 12.71 3.46
CA GLY A 10 7.13 11.57 4.35
C GLY A 10 6.98 10.22 3.67
N GLU A 11 6.98 9.19 4.50
CA GLU A 11 6.95 7.80 4.13
C GLU A 11 5.76 7.15 4.85
N ILE A 12 4.91 6.47 4.09
CA ILE A 12 3.84 5.64 4.64
C ILE A 12 4.16 4.19 4.31
N LYS A 13 4.27 3.37 5.34
CA LYS A 13 4.38 1.93 5.20
C LYS A 13 3.00 1.29 5.22
N VAL A 14 2.70 0.53 4.17
CA VAL A 14 1.44 -0.22 4.05
C VAL A 14 1.78 -1.69 3.94
N LYS A 15 1.19 -2.50 4.82
CA LYS A 15 1.22 -3.95 4.71
C LYS A 15 0.14 -4.37 3.74
N ILE A 16 0.52 -5.06 2.68
CA ILE A 16 -0.40 -5.61 1.69
C ILE A 16 -0.37 -7.13 1.73
N THR A 17 -1.48 -7.73 1.32
CA THR A 17 -1.59 -9.16 1.03
C THR A 17 -1.98 -9.32 -0.43
N VAL A 18 -1.17 -10.07 -1.16
CA VAL A 18 -1.32 -10.33 -2.59
C VAL A 18 -1.76 -11.76 -2.78
N ASP A 19 -2.76 -11.99 -3.63
CA ASP A 19 -3.19 -13.33 -4.02
C ASP A 19 -2.22 -13.99 -5.01
N GLN A 20 -2.48 -15.25 -5.32
CA GLN A 20 -1.64 -16.05 -6.23
C GLN A 20 -1.59 -15.49 -7.66
N ARG A 21 -2.57 -14.65 -8.03
CA ARG A 21 -2.70 -14.02 -9.34
C ARG A 21 -1.98 -12.67 -9.39
N GLY A 22 -1.34 -12.25 -8.30
CA GLY A 22 -0.67 -10.95 -8.21
C GLY A 22 -1.58 -9.81 -7.81
N LYS A 23 -2.82 -10.07 -7.38
CA LYS A 23 -3.78 -9.02 -7.01
C LYS A 23 -3.76 -8.71 -5.53
N VAL A 24 -3.74 -7.41 -5.17
CA VAL A 24 -3.83 -7.00 -3.77
C VAL A 24 -5.26 -7.20 -3.24
N ILE A 25 -5.42 -8.13 -2.30
CA ILE A 25 -6.70 -8.44 -1.64
C ILE A 25 -6.84 -7.78 -0.27
N TYR A 26 -5.73 -7.33 0.31
CA TYR A 26 -5.72 -6.63 1.59
C TYR A 26 -4.63 -5.55 1.59
N ALA A 27 -4.91 -4.41 2.19
CA ALA A 27 -3.95 -3.34 2.42
C ALA A 27 -4.29 -2.66 3.75
N LYS A 28 -3.28 -2.48 4.60
CA LYS A 28 -3.42 -1.81 5.89
C LYS A 28 -2.17 -1.02 6.23
N HIS A 29 -2.34 0.24 6.60
CA HIS A 29 -1.26 1.09 7.07
C HIS A 29 -0.60 0.56 8.34
N MET A 30 0.72 0.68 8.39
CA MET A 30 1.57 0.39 9.53
C MET A 30 2.09 1.69 10.14
N LEU A 31 1.75 1.95 11.41
CA LEU A 31 2.35 3.06 12.16
C LEU A 31 3.86 2.88 12.32
N ALA A 32 4.32 1.64 12.48
CA ALA A 32 5.74 1.32 12.64
C ALA A 32 6.51 1.61 11.35
N GLY A 33 7.43 2.58 11.41
CA GLY A 33 8.29 2.97 10.30
C GLY A 33 7.63 3.87 9.26
N SER A 34 6.39 4.33 9.49
CA SER A 34 5.84 5.49 8.76
C SER A 34 6.33 6.77 9.43
N THR A 35 6.74 7.76 8.64
CA THR A 35 7.15 9.08 9.16
C THR A 35 5.97 10.04 9.28
N THR A 36 4.81 9.65 8.75
CA THR A 36 3.54 10.37 8.92
C THR A 36 2.40 9.41 9.22
N SER A 37 1.39 9.90 9.94
CA SER A 37 0.15 9.16 10.24
C SER A 37 -1.09 9.98 9.89
N ASN A 38 -0.95 10.96 8.99
CA ASN A 38 -2.06 11.77 8.54
C ASN A 38 -3.13 10.89 7.87
N SER A 39 -4.34 10.91 8.43
CA SER A 39 -5.43 10.02 8.03
C SER A 39 -5.82 10.13 6.56
N THR A 40 -5.70 11.30 5.93
CA THR A 40 -5.99 11.49 4.49
C THR A 40 -4.95 10.75 3.65
N CYS A 41 -3.66 11.00 3.93
CA CYS A 41 -2.55 10.38 3.23
C CYS A 41 -2.54 8.86 3.40
N VAL A 42 -2.86 8.38 4.62
CA VAL A 42 -2.99 6.95 4.91
C VAL A 42 -4.10 6.30 4.07
N ARG A 43 -5.27 6.93 3.99
CA ARG A 43 -6.38 6.40 3.18
C ARG A 43 -6.05 6.36 1.70
N GLU A 44 -5.40 7.40 1.19
CA GLU A 44 -4.94 7.46 -0.21
C GLU A 44 -3.88 6.39 -0.48
N ALA A 45 -2.91 6.25 0.42
CA ALA A 45 -1.88 5.22 0.35
C ALA A 45 -2.48 3.81 0.34
N GLU A 46 -3.47 3.52 1.20
CA GLU A 46 -4.19 2.25 1.21
C GLU A 46 -5.01 2.02 -0.07
N ALA A 47 -5.61 3.06 -0.63
CA ALA A 47 -6.36 2.98 -1.89
C ALA A 47 -5.44 2.72 -3.09
N LEU A 48 -4.29 3.42 -3.16
CA LEU A 48 -3.25 3.20 -4.17
C LEU A 48 -2.67 1.80 -4.06
N ALA A 49 -2.37 1.34 -2.84
CA ALA A 49 -1.86 -0.01 -2.58
C ALA A 49 -2.79 -1.09 -3.14
N LYS A 50 -4.11 -0.92 -3.04
CA LYS A 50 -5.11 -1.87 -3.57
C LYS A 50 -5.19 -1.88 -5.10
N GLN A 51 -4.70 -0.85 -5.77
CA GLN A 51 -4.68 -0.76 -7.23
C GLN A 51 -3.42 -1.37 -7.83
N TRP A 52 -2.43 -1.72 -7.01
CA TRP A 52 -1.21 -2.34 -7.50
C TRP A 52 -1.44 -3.79 -7.88
N GLU A 53 -0.75 -4.18 -8.95
CA GLU A 53 -0.69 -5.55 -9.43
C GLU A 53 0.77 -5.99 -9.39
N PHE A 54 0.98 -7.21 -8.93
CA PHE A 54 2.29 -7.84 -8.79
C PHE A 54 2.37 -9.00 -9.76
N GLU A 55 3.59 -9.49 -10.00
CA GLU A 55 3.75 -10.71 -10.77
C GLU A 55 3.06 -11.88 -10.05
N PRO A 56 2.30 -12.71 -10.78
CA PRO A 56 1.70 -13.91 -10.20
C PRO A 56 2.80 -14.82 -9.66
N ALA A 57 2.56 -15.45 -8.52
CA ALA A 57 3.54 -16.34 -7.92
C ALA A 57 3.82 -17.53 -8.86
N ALA A 58 5.08 -17.76 -9.19
CA ALA A 58 5.48 -18.73 -10.21
C ALA A 58 5.06 -20.18 -9.89
N GLU A 59 4.76 -20.51 -8.64
CA GLU A 59 4.35 -21.86 -8.25
C GLU A 59 3.41 -21.78 -7.04
N GLY A 60 2.11 -22.03 -7.25
CA GLY A 60 1.14 -22.53 -6.25
C GLY A 60 1.07 -21.96 -4.83
N THR A 61 1.73 -20.83 -4.55
CA THR A 61 1.99 -20.42 -3.18
C THR A 61 1.04 -19.30 -2.80
N GLY A 62 0.40 -19.47 -1.64
CA GLY A 62 -0.68 -18.65 -1.13
C GLY A 62 -0.33 -17.18 -0.89
N ASN A 63 -1.20 -16.53 -0.14
CA ASN A 63 -1.16 -15.09 0.12
C ASN A 63 0.23 -14.57 0.52
N VAL A 64 0.81 -13.67 -0.29
CA VAL A 64 2.10 -13.05 -0.01
C VAL A 64 1.88 -11.76 0.77
N ASN A 65 2.57 -11.60 1.90
CA ASN A 65 2.58 -10.34 2.63
C ASN A 65 3.78 -9.49 2.22
N ALA A 66 3.54 -8.28 1.72
CA ALA A 66 4.58 -7.31 1.41
C ALA A 66 4.40 -6.02 2.20
N ILE A 67 5.49 -5.28 2.39
CA ILE A 67 5.46 -3.92 2.93
C ILE A 67 5.88 -2.99 1.81
N ILE A 68 5.01 -2.04 1.48
CA ILE A 68 5.29 -1.01 0.48
C ILE A 68 5.51 0.32 1.19
N THR A 69 6.48 1.09 0.69
CA THR A 69 6.74 2.45 1.17
C THR A 69 6.23 3.43 0.12
N ILE A 70 5.31 4.30 0.52
CA ILE A 70 4.79 5.37 -0.33
C ILE A 70 5.47 6.67 0.09
N LEU A 71 6.24 7.24 -0.84
CA LEU A 71 6.88 8.54 -0.68
C LEU A 71 5.90 9.63 -1.05
N LEU A 72 5.63 10.50 -0.09
CA LEU A 72 4.82 11.68 -0.27
C LEU A 72 5.74 12.87 -0.61
N GLN A 73 5.36 13.66 -1.62
CA GLN A 73 6.20 14.71 -2.22
C GLN A 73 5.94 16.11 -1.66
#